data_AF-A0A7C1B573-F1
#
_entry.id   AF-A0A7C1B573-F1
#
_cell.length_a   1.000
_cell.length_b   1.000
_cell.length_c   1.000
_cell.angle_alpha   90.00
_cell.angle_beta   90.00
_cell.angle_gamma   90.00
#
_symmetry.space_group_name_H-M   'P 1'
#
loop_
_entity.id
_entity.type
_entity.pdbx_description
1 polymer ?
#
loop_
_entity_poly.entity_id
_entity_poly.type
_entity_poly.pdbx_seq_one_letter_code
_entity_poly.pdbx_strand_id
1 'polypeptide(L)'
;SYMACTRATREIYGLTQYVDFGVTYDLKVLNACKSYMTFMGHVCGREPYLELLTPLYPFVGVNFWDRGAVYDLAFAKKKYGSRIPVIGGVDETTTLLYGTPRQVEAECIDAIRQAAAGGGFVLAPGCELSHDTPDENIAAVTRAAREYGTYPISEKVLSFKYEKPARIGV
;
A
#
# COMPACT_ATOMS: atom_id res chain seq x y z
N SER A 1 -0.50 -15.66 -4.30
CA SER A 1 0.60 -14.81 -3.81
C SER A 1 0.64 -14.91 -2.29
N TYR A 2 1.82 -15.07 -1.70
CA TYR A 2 1.99 -15.06 -0.23
C TYR A 2 2.46 -13.67 0.22
N MET A 3 1.94 -13.21 1.36
CA MET A 3 2.23 -11.90 1.94
C MET A 3 3.29 -12.06 3.03
N ALA A 4 4.50 -11.55 2.79
CA ALA A 4 5.69 -12.11 3.44
C ALA A 4 6.36 -11.29 4.55
N CYS A 5 5.97 -10.03 4.83
CA CYS A 5 6.88 -9.12 5.58
C CYS A 5 6.22 -8.04 6.46
N THR A 6 5.33 -8.40 7.39
CA THR A 6 4.38 -7.45 7.98
C THR A 6 4.96 -6.29 8.79
N ARG A 7 6.13 -6.40 9.46
CA ARG A 7 6.60 -5.39 10.43
C ARG A 7 8.06 -4.96 10.26
N ALA A 8 8.47 -4.71 9.02
CA ALA A 8 9.77 -4.12 8.69
C ALA A 8 9.74 -2.58 8.79
N THR A 9 9.65 -2.06 10.01
CA THR A 9 9.53 -0.61 10.29
C THR A 9 10.55 -0.16 11.32
N ARG A 10 11.02 1.09 11.19
CA ARG A 10 11.92 1.75 12.16
C ARG A 10 11.34 1.87 13.57
N GLU A 11 10.02 1.69 13.69
CA GLU A 11 9.31 1.82 14.97
C GLU A 11 9.57 0.65 15.93
N ILE A 12 9.97 -0.52 15.43
CA ILE A 12 10.20 -1.71 16.26
C ILE A 12 11.68 -2.04 16.36
N TYR A 13 12.38 -2.04 15.22
CA TYR A 13 13.77 -2.43 15.13
C TYR A 13 14.59 -1.33 14.47
N GLY A 14 15.78 -1.07 15.03
CA GLY A 14 16.80 -0.33 14.31
C GLY A 14 17.27 -1.12 13.08
N LEU A 15 17.90 -0.42 12.13
CA LEU A 15 18.24 -1.02 10.83
C LEU A 15 19.12 -2.28 10.98
N THR A 16 20.16 -2.21 11.82
CA THR A 16 21.04 -3.35 12.10
C THR A 16 20.27 -4.52 12.70
N GLN A 17 19.39 -4.27 13.67
CA GLN A 17 18.56 -5.32 14.27
C GLN A 17 17.65 -5.97 13.24
N TYR A 18 17.02 -5.19 12.36
CA TYR A 18 16.15 -5.75 11.33
C TYR A 18 16.94 -6.54 10.28
N VAL A 19 18.18 -6.15 9.96
CA VAL A 19 19.07 -6.95 9.10
C VAL A 19 19.43 -8.29 9.76
N ASP A 20 19.83 -8.24 11.03
CA ASP A 20 20.29 -9.43 11.77
C ASP A 20 19.15 -10.43 12.02
N PHE A 21 17.98 -9.94 12.43
CA PHE A 21 16.86 -10.77 12.88
C PHE A 21 15.71 -10.91 11.88
N GLY A 22 15.52 -9.94 10.97
CA GLY A 22 14.51 -10.00 9.92
C GLY A 22 15.10 -10.54 8.62
N VAL A 23 15.90 -9.72 7.95
CA VAL A 23 16.45 -9.99 6.60
C VAL A 23 17.13 -11.35 6.51
N THR A 24 17.98 -11.68 7.48
CA THR A 24 18.74 -12.93 7.49
C THR A 24 17.84 -14.17 7.42
N TYR A 25 16.66 -14.14 8.05
CA TYR A 25 15.76 -15.29 8.12
C TYR A 25 14.68 -15.24 7.05
N ASP A 26 14.13 -14.06 6.77
CA ASP A 26 13.18 -13.86 5.68
C ASP A 26 13.76 -14.36 4.35
N LEU A 27 14.99 -13.96 4.02
CA LEU A 27 15.61 -14.37 2.76
C LEU A 27 15.90 -15.87 2.69
N LYS A 28 16.13 -16.57 3.80
CA LYS A 28 16.28 -18.04 3.78
C LYS A 28 14.98 -18.70 3.32
N VAL A 29 13.85 -18.28 3.87
CA VAL A 29 12.53 -18.82 3.53
C VAL A 29 12.14 -18.42 2.11
N LEU A 30 12.28 -17.14 1.76
CA LEU A 30 11.91 -16.63 0.44
C LEU A 30 12.74 -17.26 -0.67
N ASN A 31 14.05 -17.42 -0.48
CA ASN A 31 14.90 -18.05 -1.50
C ASN A 31 14.63 -19.54 -1.67
N ALA A 32 14.25 -20.25 -0.60
CA ALA A 32 13.86 -21.65 -0.69
C ALA A 32 12.56 -21.85 -1.48
N CYS A 33 11.65 -20.87 -1.42
CA CYS A 33 10.29 -20.99 -1.97
C CYS A 33 10.05 -20.21 -3.27
N LYS A 34 10.92 -19.27 -3.67
CA LYS A 34 10.70 -18.36 -4.82
C LYS A 34 10.53 -19.02 -6.18
N SER A 35 10.98 -20.26 -6.35
CA SER A 35 10.78 -21.04 -7.58
C SER A 35 9.39 -21.68 -7.65
N TYR A 36 8.68 -21.77 -6.53
CA TYR A 36 7.38 -22.43 -6.40
C TYR A 36 6.22 -21.44 -6.21
N MET A 37 6.50 -20.26 -5.67
CA MET A 37 5.49 -19.24 -5.40
C MET A 37 6.04 -17.83 -5.52
N THR A 38 5.11 -16.92 -5.72
CA THR A 38 5.38 -15.49 -5.85
C THR A 38 5.00 -14.74 -4.57
N PHE A 39 5.84 -13.77 -4.19
CA PHE A 39 5.70 -13.01 -2.96
C PHE A 39 5.26 -11.57 -3.20
N MET A 40 4.28 -11.14 -2.43
CA MET A 40 3.96 -9.72 -2.26
C MET A 40 4.54 -9.29 -0.91
N GLY A 41 5.31 -8.20 -0.90
CA GLY A 41 5.72 -7.58 0.35
C GLY A 41 4.55 -6.79 0.90
N HIS A 42 4.08 -7.05 2.11
CA HIS A 42 3.22 -6.13 2.84
C HIS A 42 4.03 -5.62 4.02
N VAL A 43 4.14 -4.31 4.19
CA VAL A 43 4.98 -3.69 5.20
C VAL A 43 4.17 -2.67 5.99
N CYS A 44 3.77 -3.03 7.20
CA CYS A 44 3.02 -2.17 8.11
C CYS A 44 3.96 -1.34 8.99
N GLY A 45 3.60 -0.07 9.17
CA GLY A 45 4.31 0.87 10.02
C GLY A 45 4.31 2.27 9.43
N ARG A 46 4.58 3.25 10.29
CA ARG A 46 4.70 4.65 9.89
C ARG A 46 6.02 4.93 9.18
N GLU A 47 7.07 4.19 9.48
CA GLU A 47 8.41 4.36 8.90
C GLU A 47 8.97 3.06 8.27
N PRO A 48 8.30 2.53 7.24
CA PRO A 48 8.64 1.24 6.66
C PRO A 48 9.99 1.26 5.94
N TYR A 49 10.75 0.16 6.02
CA TYR A 49 12.04 -0.03 5.35
C TYR A 49 11.90 -0.36 3.86
N LEU A 50 11.07 0.39 3.11
CA LEU A 50 10.80 0.11 1.69
C LEU A 50 12.08 0.13 0.85
N GLU A 51 13.03 1.02 1.16
CA GLU A 51 14.31 1.15 0.47
C GLU A 51 15.27 -0.02 0.69
N LEU A 52 15.12 -0.76 1.79
CA LEU A 52 15.87 -1.99 2.04
C LEU A 52 15.18 -3.17 1.36
N LEU A 53 13.87 -3.29 1.58
CA LEU A 53 13.11 -4.47 1.19
C LEU A 53 12.93 -4.58 -0.32
N THR A 54 12.46 -3.50 -0.97
CA THR A 54 12.10 -3.54 -2.40
C THR A 54 13.27 -3.91 -3.34
N PRO A 55 14.55 -3.53 -3.11
CA PRO A 55 15.65 -4.02 -3.94
C PRO A 55 16.15 -5.41 -3.55
N LEU A 56 16.01 -5.81 -2.28
CA LEU A 56 16.67 -6.99 -1.72
C LEU A 56 15.80 -8.25 -1.78
N TYR A 57 14.49 -8.10 -1.59
CA TYR A 57 13.56 -9.21 -1.50
C TYR A 57 12.96 -9.52 -2.87
N PRO A 58 12.64 -10.79 -3.16
CA PRO A 58 12.06 -11.21 -4.44
C PRO A 58 10.54 -10.91 -4.51
N PHE A 59 10.15 -9.70 -4.11
CA PHE A 59 8.76 -9.26 -4.16
C PHE A 59 8.35 -8.86 -5.57
N VAL A 60 7.15 -9.26 -5.97
CA VAL A 60 6.54 -8.83 -7.25
C VAL A 60 5.61 -7.65 -7.09
N GLY A 61 5.58 -7.05 -5.90
CA GLY A 61 4.73 -5.92 -5.54
C GLY A 61 4.89 -5.60 -4.07
N VAL A 62 4.68 -4.34 -3.71
CA VAL A 62 4.79 -3.87 -2.33
C VAL A 62 3.53 -3.15 -1.88
N ASN A 63 2.95 -3.61 -0.79
CA ASN A 63 1.85 -3.02 -0.06
C ASN A 63 2.34 -2.40 1.24
N PHE A 64 1.85 -1.21 1.57
CA PHE A 64 2.17 -0.52 2.82
C PHE A 64 1.10 0.51 3.14
N TRP A 65 1.05 0.95 4.40
CA TRP A 65 0.07 1.92 4.89
C TRP A 65 0.44 3.36 4.53
N ASP A 66 0.30 3.72 3.25
CA ASP A 66 0.64 5.04 2.70
C ASP A 66 -0.12 6.21 3.34
N ARG A 67 -1.32 5.95 3.87
CA ARG A 67 -2.15 6.99 4.52
C ARG A 67 -1.65 7.38 5.91
N GLY A 68 -0.98 6.47 6.61
CA GLY A 68 -0.40 6.69 7.93
C GLY A 68 1.11 6.87 7.95
N ALA A 69 1.81 6.39 6.92
CA ALA A 69 3.26 6.40 6.82
C ALA A 69 3.88 7.76 6.45
N VAL A 70 5.20 7.85 6.61
CA VAL A 70 6.04 8.99 6.19
C VAL A 70 6.21 9.07 4.67
N TYR A 71 5.83 8.02 3.95
CA TYR A 71 5.88 7.96 2.49
C TYR A 71 4.45 7.84 1.95
N ASP A 72 4.16 8.56 0.88
CA ASP A 72 2.93 8.40 0.11
C ASP A 72 3.13 7.47 -1.10
N LEU A 73 2.04 7.20 -1.83
CA LEU A 73 2.10 6.36 -3.04
C LEU A 73 2.89 7.04 -4.16
N ALA A 74 2.85 8.37 -4.28
CA ALA A 74 3.60 9.09 -5.30
C ALA A 74 5.12 8.90 -5.14
N PHE A 75 5.63 8.96 -3.90
CA PHE A 75 7.01 8.66 -3.57
C PHE A 75 7.37 7.21 -3.95
N ALA A 76 6.57 6.24 -3.50
CA ALA A 76 6.82 4.82 -3.77
C ALA A 76 6.77 4.52 -5.29
N LYS A 77 5.80 5.11 -5.99
CA LYS A 77 5.65 4.99 -7.45
C LYS A 77 6.87 5.53 -8.18
N LYS A 78 7.34 6.74 -7.81
CA LYS A 78 8.53 7.35 -8.41
C LYS A 78 9.78 6.50 -8.18
N LYS A 79 9.94 5.92 -6.98
CA LYS A 79 11.17 5.24 -6.57
C LYS A 79 11.23 3.77 -7.01
N TYR A 80 10.10 3.07 -7.00
CA TYR A 80 10.04 1.61 -7.18
C TYR A 80 9.10 1.17 -8.30
N GLY A 81 8.22 2.05 -8.77
CA GLY A 81 7.12 1.73 -9.69
C GLY A 81 7.51 1.31 -11.11
N SER A 82 8.79 1.47 -11.49
CA SER A 82 9.35 0.92 -12.74
C SER A 82 9.79 -0.55 -12.60
N ARG A 83 9.93 -1.05 -11.37
CA ARG A 83 10.41 -2.41 -11.06
C ARG A 83 9.30 -3.29 -10.53
N ILE A 84 8.50 -2.77 -9.60
CA ILE A 84 7.43 -3.51 -8.94
C ILE A 84 6.17 -2.63 -8.83
N PRO A 85 4.97 -3.22 -8.89
CA PRO A 85 3.74 -2.55 -8.56
C PRO A 85 3.72 -2.05 -7.11
N VAL A 86 3.10 -0.89 -6.90
CA VAL A 86 2.79 -0.34 -5.58
C VAL A 86 1.33 -0.61 -5.26
N ILE A 87 1.04 -0.97 -4.02
CA ILE A 87 -0.27 -1.48 -3.60
C ILE A 87 -0.70 -0.73 -2.33
N GLY A 88 -1.89 -0.17 -2.32
CA GLY A 88 -2.38 0.63 -1.19
C GLY A 88 -3.33 1.73 -1.66
N GLY A 89 -3.51 2.76 -0.83
CA GLY A 89 -4.26 3.96 -1.20
C GLY A 89 -5.54 4.23 -0.43
N VAL A 90 -5.98 3.34 0.44
CA VAL A 90 -7.17 3.58 1.29
C VAL A 90 -6.82 3.28 2.75
N ASP A 91 -7.18 4.18 3.66
CA ASP A 91 -6.86 4.02 5.07
C ASP A 91 -7.84 3.03 5.73
N GLU A 92 -7.34 1.85 6.07
CA GLU A 92 -8.06 0.82 6.80
C GLU A 92 -8.41 1.20 8.24
N THR A 93 -7.59 2.06 8.86
CA THR A 93 -7.69 2.38 10.29
C THR A 93 -8.70 3.47 10.58
N THR A 94 -8.97 4.33 9.60
CA THR A 94 -9.88 5.48 9.76
C THR A 94 -10.96 5.50 8.68
N THR A 95 -10.58 5.77 7.43
CA THR A 95 -11.54 6.03 6.35
C THR A 95 -12.42 4.84 6.01
N LEU A 96 -11.87 3.64 5.94
CA LEU A 96 -12.66 2.43 5.70
C LEU A 96 -13.53 2.05 6.89
N LEU A 97 -13.01 2.18 8.11
CA LEU A 97 -13.70 1.71 9.32
C LEU A 97 -14.76 2.69 9.82
N TYR A 98 -14.49 4.00 9.77
CA TYR A 98 -15.31 5.04 10.37
C TYR A 98 -15.75 6.13 9.39
N GLY A 99 -15.20 6.14 8.17
CA GLY A 99 -15.57 7.12 7.15
C GLY A 99 -16.86 6.77 6.43
N THR A 100 -17.27 7.70 5.56
CA THR A 100 -18.41 7.53 4.65
C THR A 100 -17.93 6.96 3.30
N PRO A 101 -18.83 6.34 2.51
CA PRO A 101 -18.50 5.88 1.16
C PRO A 101 -17.88 6.96 0.26
N ARG A 102 -18.27 8.22 0.45
CA ARG A 102 -17.72 9.38 -0.28
C ARG A 102 -16.28 9.70 0.12
N GLN A 103 -15.94 9.56 1.40
CA GLN A 103 -14.55 9.73 1.88
C GLN A 103 -13.66 8.61 1.35
N VAL A 104 -14.16 7.37 1.36
CA VAL A 104 -13.48 6.22 0.75
C VAL A 104 -13.22 6.46 -0.73
N GLU A 105 -14.25 6.89 -1.47
CA GLU A 105 -14.11 7.22 -2.89
C GLU A 105 -13.06 8.32 -3.13
N ALA A 106 -13.05 9.37 -2.30
CA ALA A 106 -12.06 10.45 -2.42
C ALA A 106 -10.62 9.95 -2.23
N GLU A 107 -10.37 9.05 -1.28
CA GLU A 107 -9.06 8.40 -1.12
C GLU A 107 -8.71 7.50 -2.31
N CYS A 108 -9.68 6.76 -2.83
CA CYS A 108 -9.46 5.93 -4.01
C CYS A 108 -9.02 6.76 -5.22
N ILE A 109 -9.72 7.87 -5.50
CA ILE A 109 -9.39 8.78 -6.61
C ILE A 109 -7.99 9.37 -6.40
N ASP A 110 -7.65 9.80 -5.18
CA ASP A 110 -6.34 10.34 -4.87
C ASP A 110 -5.21 9.29 -5.03
N ALA A 111 -5.44 8.06 -4.61
CA ALA A 111 -4.47 6.97 -4.78
C ALA A 111 -4.22 6.65 -6.25
N ILE A 112 -5.30 6.58 -7.05
CA ILE A 112 -5.22 6.38 -8.50
C ILE A 112 -4.46 7.54 -9.14
N ARG A 113 -4.76 8.78 -8.77
CA ARG A 113 -4.04 9.99 -9.24
C ARG A 113 -2.54 9.90 -8.94
N GLN A 114 -2.15 9.46 -7.75
CA GLN A 114 -0.76 9.39 -7.32
C GLN A 114 0.05 8.30 -8.04
N ALA A 115 -0.53 7.12 -8.29
CA ALA A 115 0.25 5.94 -8.64
C ALA A 115 -0.20 5.18 -9.90
N ALA A 116 -1.42 5.39 -10.40
CA ALA A 116 -1.95 4.58 -11.49
C ALA A 116 -1.31 4.92 -12.84
N ALA A 117 -0.99 6.19 -13.13
CA ALA A 117 -0.44 6.59 -14.42
C ALA A 117 0.79 5.72 -14.81
N GLY A 118 0.76 5.15 -16.01
CA GLY A 118 1.79 4.23 -16.51
C GLY A 118 1.67 2.77 -16.02
N GLY A 119 0.58 2.39 -15.36
CA GLY A 119 0.34 1.02 -14.88
C GLY A 119 1.07 0.73 -13.57
N GLY A 120 1.13 -0.54 -13.13
CA GLY A 120 1.93 -0.92 -11.95
C GLY A 120 1.43 -0.33 -10.62
N PHE A 121 0.11 -0.23 -10.46
CA PHE A 121 -0.56 0.16 -9.23
C PHE A 121 -1.75 -0.76 -8.98
N VAL A 122 -1.97 -1.13 -7.71
CA VAL A 122 -3.15 -1.86 -7.27
C VAL A 122 -3.79 -1.09 -6.14
N LEU A 123 -5.04 -0.64 -6.35
CA LEU A 123 -5.82 0.00 -5.30
C LEU A 123 -6.21 -1.04 -4.25
N ALA A 124 -5.81 -0.80 -3.01
CA ALA A 124 -6.07 -1.67 -1.87
C ALA A 124 -6.00 -0.85 -0.58
N PRO A 125 -6.43 -1.42 0.57
CA PRO A 125 -6.05 -0.87 1.85
C PRO A 125 -4.54 -0.99 2.08
N GLY A 126 -4.01 -0.21 3.03
CA GLY A 126 -2.61 -0.25 3.41
C GLY A 126 -2.20 -1.48 4.21
N CYS A 127 -3.18 -2.13 4.85
CA CYS A 127 -3.06 -3.31 5.71
C CYS A 127 -4.34 -4.17 5.62
N GLU A 128 -4.54 -5.09 6.56
CA GLU A 128 -5.78 -5.86 6.66
C GLU A 128 -7.02 -5.00 6.95
N LEU A 129 -8.18 -5.47 6.49
CA LEU A 129 -9.47 -4.90 6.83
C LEU A 129 -9.92 -5.41 8.21
N SER A 130 -10.55 -4.53 8.99
CA SER A 130 -11.26 -4.94 10.21
C SER A 130 -12.52 -5.72 9.83
N HIS A 131 -12.94 -6.66 10.68
CA HIS A 131 -14.23 -7.33 10.53
C HIS A 131 -15.41 -6.33 10.60
N ASP A 132 -15.22 -5.23 11.33
CA ASP A 132 -16.25 -4.20 11.52
C ASP A 132 -16.29 -3.17 10.37
N THR A 133 -15.45 -3.33 9.33
CA THR A 133 -15.47 -2.42 8.18
C THR A 133 -16.84 -2.51 7.46
N PRO A 134 -17.58 -1.40 7.31
CA PRO A 134 -18.89 -1.42 6.66
C PRO A 134 -18.83 -1.88 5.20
N ASP A 135 -19.76 -2.75 4.81
CA ASP A 135 -19.88 -3.27 3.43
C ASP A 135 -19.98 -2.16 2.38
N GLU A 136 -20.65 -1.05 2.70
CA GLU A 136 -20.81 0.10 1.82
C GLU A 136 -19.48 0.80 1.50
N ASN A 137 -18.55 0.79 2.45
CA ASN A 137 -17.20 1.34 2.30
C ASN A 137 -16.34 0.39 1.44
N ILE A 138 -16.43 -0.93 1.66
CA ILE A 138 -15.76 -1.93 0.81
C ILE A 138 -16.28 -1.83 -0.64
N ALA A 139 -17.60 -1.71 -0.80
CA ALA A 139 -18.24 -1.54 -2.09
C ALA A 139 -17.83 -0.23 -2.77
N ALA A 140 -17.58 0.85 -2.01
CA ALA A 140 -17.10 2.11 -2.53
C ALA A 140 -15.71 1.99 -3.17
N VAL A 141 -14.78 1.24 -2.56
CA VAL A 141 -13.46 0.94 -3.15
C VAL A 141 -13.62 0.23 -4.50
N THR A 142 -14.48 -0.78 -4.56
CA THR A 142 -14.72 -1.56 -5.79
C THR A 142 -15.32 -0.69 -6.89
N ARG A 143 -16.29 0.17 -6.56
CA ARG A 143 -16.88 1.13 -7.51
C ARG A 143 -15.84 2.10 -8.02
N ALA A 144 -15.07 2.72 -7.12
CA ALA A 144 -14.04 3.69 -7.48
C ALA A 144 -12.94 3.07 -8.37
N ALA A 145 -12.53 1.83 -8.10
CA ALA A 145 -11.58 1.11 -8.95
C ALA A 145 -12.09 0.97 -10.39
N ARG A 146 -13.38 0.63 -10.57
CA ARG A 146 -14.00 0.46 -11.90
C ARG A 146 -14.20 1.79 -12.62
N GLU A 147 -14.66 2.81 -11.90
CA GLU A 147 -15.02 4.10 -12.48
C GLU A 147 -13.79 4.97 -12.80
N TYR A 148 -12.79 4.98 -11.91
CA TYR A 148 -11.64 5.88 -12.00
C TYR A 148 -10.31 5.19 -12.34
N GLY A 149 -10.24 3.86 -12.18
CA GLY A 149 -9.01 3.08 -12.39
C GLY A 149 -8.82 2.50 -13.79
N THR A 150 -9.71 2.83 -14.74
CA THR A 150 -9.60 2.37 -16.14
C THR A 150 -8.54 3.19 -16.89
N TYR A 151 -7.69 2.49 -17.65
CA TYR A 151 -6.61 3.10 -18.42
C TYR A 151 -7.06 3.52 -19.83
N PRO A 152 -6.54 4.65 -20.37
CA PRO A 152 -5.69 5.62 -19.71
C PRO A 152 -6.43 6.39 -18.60
N ILE A 153 -5.72 6.74 -17.52
CA ILE A 153 -6.31 7.47 -16.40
C ILE A 153 -6.77 8.84 -16.89
N SER A 154 -8.03 9.17 -16.63
CA SER A 154 -8.64 10.40 -17.13
C SER A 154 -8.02 11.67 -16.53
N GLU A 155 -8.00 12.75 -17.30
CA GLU A 155 -7.53 14.06 -16.83
C GLU A 155 -8.31 14.57 -15.61
N LYS A 156 -9.61 14.21 -15.51
CA LYS A 156 -10.45 14.51 -14.34
C LYS A 156 -9.88 13.91 -13.05
N VAL A 157 -9.35 12.68 -13.12
CA VAL A 157 -8.72 12.01 -11.98
C VAL A 157 -7.34 12.62 -11.71
N LEU A 158 -6.56 12.88 -12.76
CA LEU A 158 -5.22 13.47 -12.63
C LEU A 158 -5.24 14.88 -12.01
N SER A 159 -6.30 15.65 -12.28
CA SER A 159 -6.53 17.00 -11.75
C SER A 159 -7.30 17.03 -10.42
N PHE A 160 -7.65 15.87 -9.85
CA PHE A 160 -8.40 15.80 -8.59
C PHE A 160 -7.62 16.41 -7.43
N LYS A 161 -8.29 17.29 -6.67
CA LYS A 161 -7.75 17.90 -5.46
C LYS A 161 -8.27 17.15 -4.25
N TYR A 162 -7.37 16.41 -3.60
CA TYR A 162 -7.66 15.72 -2.37
C TYR A 162 -7.28 16.58 -1.18
N GLU A 163 -8.24 16.77 -0.27
CA GLU A 163 -8.01 17.39 1.02
C GLU A 163 -8.02 16.28 2.07
N LYS A 164 -6.84 16.03 2.66
CA LYS A 164 -6.72 15.00 3.70
C LYS A 164 -7.60 15.41 4.89
N PRO A 165 -8.56 14.57 5.30
CA PRO A 165 -9.36 14.85 6.49
C PRO A 165 -8.45 15.05 7.70
N ALA A 166 -8.82 15.96 8.60
CA ALA A 166 -8.16 16.05 9.90
C ALA A 166 -8.20 14.67 10.57
N ARG A 167 -7.05 14.19 11.08
CA ARG A 167 -7.02 12.91 11.79
C ARG A 167 -8.03 12.98 12.93
N ILE A 168 -9.01 12.08 12.90
CA ILE A 168 -9.88 11.85 14.04
C ILE A 168 -8.95 11.31 15.12
N GLY A 169 -8.73 12.08 16.18
CA GLY A 169 -7.90 11.64 17.29
C GLY A 169 -8.57 10.42 17.94
N VAL A 170 -7.92 9.28 17.80
CA VAL A 170 -8.18 8.09 18.62
C VAL A 170 -6.97 7.89 19.51
#